data_AF-K0ILK9-F1
#
_entry.id   AF-K0ILK9-F1
#
_cell.length_a   1.000
_cell.length_b   1.000
_cell.length_c   1.000
_cell.angle_alpha   90.00
_cell.angle_beta   90.00
_cell.angle_gamma   90.00
#
_symmetry.space_group_name_H-M   'P 1'
#
loop_
_entity.id
_entity.type
_entity.pdbx_description
1 polymer ?
#
loop_
_entity_poly.entity_id
_entity_poly.type
_entity_poly.pdbx_seq_one_letter_code
_entity_poly.pdbx_strand_id
1 'polypeptide(L)'
;MTAVFAAVGVGVSVGIIAAGGGFSAPGRPILTPPTAEDIWVVGGNIKDGTALDYSLTAKSEASSLDSAQVSMVFTEAGDDNWNVEFTIVNGTGQTVVENTMTMSKELTREGQLDESFRPYFDPIQSSIFAVREMEYGDSPKYLVVGAPWNQIFYQSSEVIVRVTGEETVQTQAGTFDAFVLSYKLADKTSKIWVVRDMPLPVKAEVYDPEDNLQYRYELVRASGV
;
A
#
# COMPACT_ATOMS: atom_id res chain seq x y z
N MET A 1 -1.64 28.86 1.78
CA MET A 1 -0.33 28.75 2.44
C MET A 1 -0.11 27.25 2.59
N THR A 2 0.62 26.67 1.64
CA THR A 2 0.69 25.23 1.39
C THR A 2 1.75 24.64 2.30
N ALA A 3 1.36 23.74 3.21
CA ALA A 3 2.30 23.05 4.07
C ALA A 3 3.01 21.98 3.25
N VAL A 4 4.21 22.35 2.82
CA VAL A 4 5.26 21.50 2.27
C VAL A 4 5.50 20.33 3.24
N PHE A 5 5.57 19.10 2.73
CA PHE A 5 6.27 18.00 3.40
C PHE A 5 7.75 18.37 3.53
N ALA A 6 8.05 19.24 4.48
CA ALA A 6 9.40 19.61 4.84
C ALA A 6 9.98 18.45 5.65
N ALA A 7 11.05 17.88 5.12
CA ALA A 7 11.96 17.01 5.86
C ALA A 7 12.36 17.71 7.17
N VAL A 8 11.77 17.30 8.27
CA VAL A 8 12.22 17.64 9.62
C VAL A 8 12.99 16.43 10.14
N GLY A 9 14.29 16.63 10.32
CA GLY A 9 15.19 15.62 10.86
C GLY A 9 14.67 15.07 12.19
N VAL A 10 14.39 13.77 12.20
CA VAL A 10 13.99 13.06 13.42
C VAL A 10 15.26 12.75 14.21
N GLY A 11 15.40 13.39 15.37
CA GLY A 11 16.32 12.95 16.41
C GLY A 11 15.85 11.59 16.91
N VAL A 12 16.67 10.57 16.75
CA VAL A 12 16.38 9.21 17.23
C VAL A 12 16.44 9.22 18.75
N SER A 13 15.26 9.19 19.39
CA SER A 13 15.15 8.77 20.79
C SER A 13 14.64 7.34 20.80
N VAL A 14 15.53 6.41 21.15
CA VAL A 14 15.21 4.99 21.32
C VAL A 14 14.40 4.84 22.60
N GLY A 15 13.07 4.87 22.46
CA GLY A 15 12.16 4.37 23.47
C GLY A 15 11.89 2.90 23.19
N ILE A 16 12.44 1.98 23.99
CA ILE A 16 12.04 0.58 23.97
C ILE A 16 10.58 0.52 24.43
N ILE A 17 9.64 0.39 23.50
CA ILE A 17 8.26 0.03 23.86
C ILE A 17 8.26 -1.48 24.09
N ALA A 18 8.17 -1.85 25.36
CA ALA A 18 8.04 -3.23 25.78
C ALA A 18 6.82 -3.88 25.12
N ALA A 19 7.08 -5.03 24.48
CA ALA A 19 6.09 -6.01 24.08
C ALA A 19 5.10 -6.31 25.22
N GLY A 20 3.81 -6.44 24.89
CA GLY A 20 2.84 -7.02 25.82
C GLY A 20 1.43 -6.45 25.72
N GLY A 21 0.73 -6.77 24.63
CA GLY A 21 -0.71 -6.51 24.52
C GLY A 21 -1.28 -7.32 23.37
N GLY A 22 -1.65 -8.58 23.66
CA GLY A 22 -2.20 -9.49 22.67
C GLY A 22 -3.35 -8.86 21.89
N PHE A 23 -3.27 -8.95 20.57
CA PHE A 23 -4.24 -8.32 19.67
C PHE A 23 -5.64 -8.88 19.95
N SER A 24 -6.55 -8.00 20.35
CA SER A 24 -7.91 -8.36 20.75
C SER A 24 -8.82 -8.33 19.52
N ALA A 25 -9.03 -9.48 18.89
CA ALA A 25 -10.07 -9.68 17.88
C ALA A 25 -11.36 -10.18 18.55
N PRO A 26 -12.56 -9.69 18.19
CA PRO A 26 -13.80 -10.36 18.58
C PRO A 26 -13.85 -11.75 17.91
N GLY A 27 -13.67 -12.81 18.71
CA GLY A 27 -13.80 -14.20 18.25
C GLY A 27 -12.51 -15.04 18.28
N ARG A 28 -11.33 -14.46 18.50
CA ARG A 28 -10.13 -15.26 18.83
C ARG A 28 -9.99 -15.35 20.36
N PRO A 29 -9.72 -16.53 20.94
CA PRO A 29 -9.26 -16.61 22.33
C PRO A 29 -8.04 -15.71 22.49
N ILE A 30 -7.93 -14.99 23.60
CA ILE A 30 -6.75 -14.18 24.02
C ILE A 30 -5.44 -15.00 24.03
N LEU A 31 -5.52 -16.31 23.79
CA LEU A 31 -4.49 -17.33 23.98
C LEU A 31 -3.84 -17.85 22.68
N THR A 32 -4.21 -17.36 21.49
CA THR A 32 -3.50 -17.69 20.25
C THR A 32 -2.70 -16.47 19.76
N PRO A 33 -1.40 -16.36 20.10
CA PRO A 33 -0.56 -15.30 19.58
C PRO A 33 -0.45 -15.41 18.05
N PRO A 34 -0.27 -14.29 17.32
CA PRO A 34 0.04 -14.33 15.89
C PRO A 34 1.28 -15.19 15.63
N THR A 35 1.27 -15.87 14.48
CA THR A 35 2.37 -16.73 14.05
C THR A 35 3.02 -16.16 12.79
N ALA A 36 4.10 -16.79 12.32
CA ALA A 36 4.73 -16.41 11.06
C ALA A 36 3.77 -16.50 9.85
N GLU A 37 2.79 -17.40 9.91
CA GLU A 37 1.75 -17.53 8.87
C GLU A 37 0.83 -16.30 8.81
N ASP A 38 0.74 -15.54 9.90
CA ASP A 38 -0.04 -14.30 9.97
C ASP A 38 0.69 -13.10 9.35
N ILE A 39 1.98 -13.21 9.01
CA ILE A 39 2.78 -12.12 8.46
C ILE A 39 2.49 -11.94 6.97
N TRP A 40 2.20 -10.70 6.58
CA TRP A 40 2.10 -10.32 5.18
C TRP A 40 3.37 -9.61 4.71
N VAL A 41 3.82 -9.92 3.51
CA VAL A 41 5.06 -9.39 2.94
C VAL A 41 4.72 -8.65 1.65
N VAL A 42 5.15 -7.40 1.57
CA VAL A 42 5.00 -6.57 0.36
C VAL A 42 5.72 -7.24 -0.80
N GLY A 43 5.05 -7.39 -1.95
CA GLY A 43 5.62 -8.09 -3.10
C GLY A 43 5.77 -9.60 -2.90
N GLY A 44 5.34 -10.15 -1.76
CA GLY A 44 5.26 -11.58 -1.54
C GLY A 44 4.32 -12.23 -2.55
N ASN A 45 4.58 -13.47 -2.95
CA ASN A 45 3.81 -14.20 -3.97
C ASN A 45 3.89 -13.68 -5.41
N ILE A 46 4.70 -12.64 -5.69
CA ILE A 46 5.05 -12.33 -7.08
C ILE A 46 5.90 -13.48 -7.63
N LYS A 47 5.48 -13.98 -8.79
CA LYS A 47 6.18 -14.97 -9.63
C LYS A 47 6.49 -14.35 -10.99
N ASP A 48 7.43 -14.92 -11.73
CA ASP A 48 7.68 -14.52 -13.11
C ASP A 48 6.39 -14.58 -13.94
N GLY A 49 6.09 -13.50 -14.65
CA GLY A 49 4.85 -13.33 -15.43
C GLY A 49 3.62 -12.91 -14.62
N THR A 50 3.76 -12.59 -13.33
CA THR A 50 2.66 -12.00 -12.54
C THR A 50 2.21 -10.70 -13.20
N ALA A 51 0.90 -10.51 -13.33
CA ALA A 51 0.32 -9.28 -13.86
C ALA A 51 -0.80 -8.78 -12.96
N LEU A 52 -0.78 -7.49 -12.64
CA LEU A 52 -1.76 -6.81 -11.80
C LEU A 52 -2.25 -5.53 -12.49
N ASP A 53 -3.56 -5.43 -12.65
CA ASP A 53 -4.21 -4.26 -13.25
C ASP A 53 -5.05 -3.55 -12.20
N TYR A 54 -4.88 -2.23 -12.09
CA TYR A 54 -5.62 -1.40 -11.15
C TYR A 54 -6.34 -0.26 -11.88
N SER A 55 -7.54 0.06 -11.38
CA SER A 55 -8.18 1.35 -11.65
C SER A 55 -7.78 2.32 -10.55
N LEU A 56 -7.14 3.44 -10.88
CA LEU A 56 -6.49 4.35 -9.95
C LEU A 56 -6.95 5.80 -10.12
N THR A 57 -7.36 6.43 -9.02
CA THR A 57 -7.40 7.88 -8.86
C THR A 57 -6.43 8.24 -7.73
N ALA A 58 -5.38 9.01 -8.01
CA ALA A 58 -4.39 9.38 -7.00
C ALA A 58 -3.76 10.75 -7.27
N LYS A 59 -3.37 11.42 -6.19
CA LYS A 59 -2.59 12.66 -6.22
C LYS A 59 -1.23 12.44 -5.57
N SER A 60 -0.21 13.00 -6.19
CA SER A 60 1.11 13.22 -5.63
C SER A 60 1.34 14.72 -5.43
N GLU A 61 2.50 15.11 -4.93
CA GLU A 61 2.90 16.53 -4.79
C GLU A 61 2.92 17.28 -6.13
N ALA A 62 3.32 16.60 -7.22
CA ALA A 62 3.60 17.24 -8.51
C ALA A 62 2.68 16.79 -9.64
N SER A 63 1.91 15.72 -9.46
CA SER A 63 1.10 15.11 -10.51
C SER A 63 -0.11 14.38 -9.96
N SER A 64 -1.04 14.01 -10.85
CA SER A 64 -2.22 13.23 -10.48
C SER A 64 -2.63 12.31 -11.61
N LEU A 65 -3.15 11.15 -11.24
CA LEU A 65 -3.86 10.24 -12.14
C LEU A 65 -5.34 10.26 -11.77
N ASP A 66 -6.22 10.39 -12.76
CA ASP A 66 -7.66 10.34 -12.55
C ASP A 66 -8.28 9.21 -13.36
N SER A 67 -8.85 8.23 -12.65
CA SER A 67 -9.51 7.07 -13.23
C SER A 67 -8.63 6.33 -14.26
N ALA A 68 -7.32 6.31 -14.02
CA ALA A 68 -6.34 5.68 -14.89
C ALA A 68 -6.33 4.17 -14.70
N GLN A 69 -6.11 3.41 -15.78
CA GLN A 69 -5.77 2.00 -15.71
C GLN A 69 -4.25 1.88 -15.60
N VAL A 70 -3.77 1.21 -14.56
CA VAL A 70 -2.35 0.94 -14.32
C VAL A 70 -2.15 -0.56 -14.38
N SER A 71 -1.49 -1.04 -15.43
CA SER A 71 -1.06 -2.43 -15.58
C SER A 71 0.40 -2.54 -15.16
N MET A 72 0.72 -3.58 -14.38
CA MET A 72 2.06 -3.94 -13.96
C MET A 72 2.31 -5.40 -14.30
N VAL A 73 3.33 -5.68 -15.11
CA VAL A 73 3.78 -7.04 -15.42
C VAL A 73 5.18 -7.24 -14.83
N PHE A 74 5.33 -8.26 -14.01
CA PHE A 74 6.56 -8.57 -13.29
C PHE A 74 7.31 -9.69 -14.02
N THR A 75 8.56 -9.42 -14.35
CA THR A 75 9.48 -10.42 -14.94
C THR A 75 10.74 -10.52 -14.12
N GLU A 76 11.28 -11.73 -13.97
CA GLU A 76 12.48 -11.98 -13.17
C GLU A 76 13.70 -11.24 -13.78
N ALA A 77 14.43 -10.48 -12.95
CA ALA A 77 15.59 -9.70 -13.38
C ALA A 77 16.91 -10.14 -12.73
N GLY A 78 16.90 -11.24 -11.96
CA GLY A 78 18.00 -11.76 -11.15
C GLY A 78 17.52 -12.17 -9.75
N ASP A 79 18.44 -12.64 -8.89
CA ASP A 79 18.10 -13.39 -7.66
C ASP A 79 17.13 -12.67 -6.69
N ASP A 80 17.07 -11.34 -6.72
CA ASP A 80 16.23 -10.54 -5.81
C ASP A 80 15.50 -9.34 -6.43
N ASN A 81 15.42 -9.27 -7.77
CA ASN A 81 14.85 -8.12 -8.46
C ASN A 81 13.79 -8.50 -9.51
N TRP A 82 12.85 -7.59 -9.70
CA TRP A 82 11.82 -7.62 -10.74
C TRP A 82 12.09 -6.53 -11.77
N ASN A 83 11.96 -6.87 -13.06
CA ASN A 83 11.68 -5.88 -14.09
C ASN A 83 10.16 -5.74 -14.16
N VAL A 84 9.68 -4.56 -13.79
CA VAL A 84 8.26 -4.23 -13.78
C VAL A 84 7.95 -3.37 -14.99
N GLU A 85 7.18 -3.93 -15.92
CA GLU A 85 6.64 -3.20 -17.06
C GLU A 85 5.32 -2.54 -16.64
N PHE A 86 5.31 -1.21 -16.70
CA PHE A 86 4.14 -0.38 -16.44
C PHE A 86 3.49 0.00 -17.77
N THR A 87 2.17 -0.18 -17.86
CA THR A 87 1.34 0.41 -18.91
C THR A 87 0.25 1.24 -18.23
N ILE A 88 0.26 2.56 -18.46
CA ILE A 88 -0.74 3.47 -17.92
C ILE A 88 -1.63 4.00 -19.03
N VAL A 89 -2.93 3.80 -18.88
CA VAL A 89 -3.96 4.41 -19.73
C VAL A 89 -4.74 5.41 -18.90
N ASN A 90 -4.68 6.70 -19.25
CA ASN A 90 -5.42 7.72 -18.51
C ASN A 90 -6.95 7.52 -18.65
N GLY A 91 -7.76 8.07 -17.74
CA GLY A 91 -9.22 7.84 -17.70
C GLY A 91 -9.98 8.29 -18.96
N THR A 92 -9.39 9.14 -19.80
CA THR A 92 -9.94 9.51 -21.12
C THR A 92 -9.65 8.49 -22.23
N GLY A 93 -8.81 7.49 -21.96
CA GLY A 93 -8.41 6.44 -22.92
C GLY A 93 -7.42 6.88 -24.01
N GLN A 94 -6.98 8.14 -24.00
CA GLN A 94 -6.22 8.72 -25.12
C GLN A 94 -4.70 8.63 -24.97
N THR A 95 -4.20 8.54 -23.74
CA THR A 95 -2.76 8.52 -23.45
C THR A 95 -2.40 7.16 -22.91
N VAL A 96 -1.55 6.45 -23.64
CA VAL A 96 -0.88 5.22 -23.20
C VAL A 96 0.58 5.58 -22.93
N VAL A 97 1.06 5.29 -21.73
CA VAL A 97 2.46 5.45 -21.34
C VAL A 97 3.00 4.11 -20.92
N GLU A 98 4.14 3.75 -21.47
CA GLU A 98 4.84 2.50 -21.18
C GLU A 98 6.22 2.82 -20.61
N ASN A 99 6.59 2.11 -19.55
CA ASN A 99 7.93 2.21 -18.98
C ASN A 99 8.28 0.93 -18.24
N THR A 100 9.52 0.48 -18.36
CA THR A 100 10.03 -0.66 -17.58
C THR A 100 11.03 -0.15 -16.57
N MET A 101 10.91 -0.59 -15.32
CA MET A 101 11.89 -0.28 -14.28
C MET A 101 12.23 -1.51 -13.46
N THR A 102 13.47 -1.53 -12.96
CA THR A 102 13.91 -2.54 -12.02
C THR A 102 13.47 -2.16 -10.61
N MET A 103 12.93 -3.12 -9.89
CA MET A 103 12.50 -3.00 -8.50
C MET A 103 13.04 -4.16 -7.67
N SER A 104 13.28 -3.94 -6.39
CA SER A 104 13.58 -5.01 -5.43
C SER A 104 12.37 -5.92 -5.20
N LYS A 105 12.55 -7.03 -4.48
CA LYS A 105 11.45 -7.91 -4.03
C LYS A 105 10.39 -7.16 -3.20
N GLU A 106 10.81 -6.18 -2.40
CA GLU A 106 9.94 -5.28 -1.62
C GLU A 106 9.38 -4.14 -2.48
N LEU A 107 9.59 -4.19 -3.80
CA LEU A 107 9.12 -3.24 -4.80
C LEU A 107 9.79 -1.86 -4.77
N THR A 108 10.92 -1.73 -4.09
CA THR A 108 11.70 -0.48 -4.07
C THR A 108 12.36 -0.26 -5.42
N ARG A 109 12.20 0.93 -6.01
CA ARG A 109 12.78 1.26 -7.31
C ARG A 109 14.31 1.29 -7.23
N GLU A 110 14.95 0.57 -8.14
CA GLU A 110 16.40 0.58 -8.32
C GLU A 110 16.81 1.61 -9.38
N GLY A 111 17.98 2.23 -9.21
CA GLY A 111 18.54 3.17 -10.19
C GLY A 111 17.90 4.56 -10.20
N GLN A 112 17.89 5.23 -11.36
CA GLN A 112 17.33 6.57 -11.55
C GLN A 112 15.98 6.49 -12.29
N LEU A 113 15.01 7.34 -11.91
CA LEU A 113 13.72 7.46 -12.57
C LEU A 113 13.86 8.34 -13.81
N ASP A 114 13.28 7.92 -14.93
CA ASP A 114 13.10 8.79 -16.07
C ASP A 114 12.15 9.94 -15.69
N GLU A 115 12.64 11.19 -15.74
CA GLU A 115 11.86 12.37 -15.39
C GLU A 115 10.63 12.55 -16.28
N SER A 116 10.62 11.98 -17.50
CA SER A 116 9.44 11.98 -18.36
C SER A 116 8.33 11.04 -17.87
N PHE A 117 8.70 9.97 -17.15
CA PHE A 117 7.77 9.00 -16.56
C PHE A 117 7.30 9.39 -15.15
N ARG A 118 8.08 10.23 -14.47
CA ARG A 118 7.81 10.69 -13.10
C ARG A 118 6.38 11.17 -12.83
N PRO A 119 5.72 11.95 -13.72
CA PRO A 119 4.33 12.37 -13.48
C PRO A 119 3.35 11.20 -13.32
N TYR A 120 3.64 10.04 -13.91
CA TYR A 120 2.80 8.83 -13.83
C TYR A 120 3.22 7.94 -12.67
N PHE A 121 4.53 7.83 -12.42
CA PHE A 121 5.05 6.96 -11.36
C PHE A 121 4.82 7.52 -9.96
N ASP A 122 4.97 8.84 -9.74
CA ASP A 122 4.83 9.44 -8.41
C ASP A 122 3.46 9.13 -7.77
N PRO A 123 2.31 9.26 -8.48
CA PRO A 123 1.00 8.85 -7.96
C PRO A 123 0.88 7.35 -7.71
N ILE A 124 1.51 6.48 -8.50
CA ILE A 124 1.51 5.02 -8.29
C ILE A 124 2.29 4.69 -7.01
N GLN A 125 3.47 5.27 -6.86
CA GLN A 125 4.34 5.09 -5.70
C GLN A 125 3.66 5.56 -4.41
N SER A 126 2.99 6.73 -4.44
CA SER A 126 2.28 7.27 -3.27
C SER A 126 0.91 6.65 -3.01
N SER A 127 0.47 5.65 -3.78
CA SER A 127 -0.82 4.98 -3.62
C SER A 127 -0.70 3.45 -3.54
N ILE A 128 -0.55 2.77 -4.68
CA ILE A 128 -0.50 1.30 -4.77
C ILE A 128 0.68 0.77 -3.94
N PHE A 129 1.83 1.43 -4.00
CA PHE A 129 3.02 1.03 -3.22
C PHE A 129 3.13 1.68 -1.83
N ALA A 130 2.16 2.50 -1.42
CA ALA A 130 2.23 3.22 -0.14
C ALA A 130 2.33 2.28 1.08
N VAL A 131 1.80 1.06 0.97
CA VAL A 131 1.85 0.06 2.05
C VAL A 131 3.27 -0.41 2.41
N ARG A 132 4.23 -0.23 1.49
CA ARG A 132 5.65 -0.52 1.75
C ARG A 132 6.22 0.36 2.85
N GLU A 133 5.89 1.65 2.79
CA GLU A 133 6.43 2.68 3.69
C GLU A 133 5.74 2.67 5.07
N MET A 134 4.74 1.82 5.28
CA MET A 134 4.08 1.67 6.58
C MET A 134 4.98 0.91 7.54
N GLU A 135 5.45 1.56 8.60
CA GLU A 135 6.33 0.91 9.58
C GLU A 135 5.84 1.21 11.01
N TYR A 136 5.88 0.20 11.86
CA TYR A 136 5.54 0.35 13.28
C TYR A 136 6.62 -0.29 14.15
N GLY A 137 7.69 0.46 14.39
CA GLY A 137 8.87 -0.03 15.09
C GLY A 137 9.57 -1.12 14.27
N ASP A 138 9.86 -2.26 14.90
CA ASP A 138 10.38 -3.46 14.23
C ASP A 138 9.29 -4.55 14.10
N SER A 139 8.01 -4.16 14.15
CA SER A 139 6.88 -5.11 14.17
C SER A 139 6.59 -5.65 12.77
N PRO A 140 6.52 -6.98 12.58
CA PRO A 140 6.01 -7.55 11.34
C PRO A 140 4.58 -7.09 11.02
N LYS A 141 4.24 -7.05 9.73
CA LYS A 141 2.92 -6.69 9.21
C LYS A 141 1.93 -7.84 9.39
N TYR A 142 1.50 -8.07 10.62
CA TYR A 142 0.54 -9.14 10.93
C TYR A 142 -0.86 -8.83 10.41
N LEU A 143 -1.48 -9.79 9.73
CA LEU A 143 -2.89 -9.77 9.34
C LEU A 143 -3.75 -10.39 10.45
N VAL A 144 -3.85 -9.68 11.57
CA VAL A 144 -4.68 -10.04 12.73
C VAL A 144 -5.35 -8.78 13.27
N VAL A 145 -6.65 -8.83 13.54
CA VAL A 145 -7.40 -7.68 14.09
C VAL A 145 -6.74 -7.16 15.37
N GLY A 146 -6.43 -5.86 15.37
CA GLY A 146 -5.70 -5.14 16.41
C GLY A 146 -4.22 -4.91 16.09
N ALA A 147 -3.63 -5.62 15.12
CA ALA A 147 -2.23 -5.50 14.77
C ALA A 147 -1.90 -4.10 14.22
N PRO A 148 -0.91 -3.38 14.78
CA PRO A 148 -0.44 -2.11 14.26
C PRO A 148 0.44 -2.32 13.04
N TRP A 149 0.29 -1.42 12.07
CA TRP A 149 1.03 -1.43 10.80
C TRP A 149 1.79 -0.14 10.55
N ASN A 150 1.31 0.98 11.11
CA ASN A 150 1.98 2.26 10.95
C ASN A 150 1.64 3.20 12.10
N GLN A 151 2.49 4.21 12.28
CA GLN A 151 2.28 5.33 13.19
C GLN A 151 2.31 6.65 12.41
N ILE A 152 1.18 7.35 12.39
CA ILE A 152 1.05 8.65 11.72
C ILE A 152 1.05 9.74 12.79
N PHE A 153 1.95 10.70 12.64
CA PHE A 153 1.93 11.92 13.44
C PHE A 153 1.09 12.97 12.75
N TYR A 154 0.01 13.40 13.38
CA TYR A 154 -0.87 14.44 12.87
C TYR A 154 -1.13 15.50 13.95
N GLN A 155 -0.71 16.72 13.67
CA GLN A 155 -0.67 17.82 14.65
C GLN A 155 0.07 17.40 15.94
N SER A 156 -0.61 17.41 17.08
CA SER A 156 -0.10 16.97 18.37
C SER A 156 -0.56 15.56 18.76
N SER A 157 -1.18 14.81 17.84
CA SER A 157 -1.74 13.49 18.08
C SER A 157 -1.01 12.41 17.28
N GLU A 158 -1.00 11.22 17.86
CA GLU A 158 -0.54 10.00 17.21
C GLU A 158 -1.75 9.18 16.77
N VAL A 159 -1.77 8.80 15.50
CA VAL A 159 -2.79 7.93 14.91
C VAL A 159 -2.14 6.65 14.46
N ILE A 160 -2.55 5.52 15.06
CA ILE A 160 -2.01 4.21 14.72
C ILE A 160 -2.90 3.58 13.64
N VAL A 161 -2.27 3.21 12.52
CA VAL A 161 -2.92 2.39 11.50
C VAL A 161 -2.93 0.95 11.97
N ARG A 162 -4.10 0.32 12.03
CA ARG A 162 -4.26 -1.05 12.52
C ARG A 162 -5.16 -1.86 11.61
N VAL A 163 -5.01 -3.18 11.65
CA VAL A 163 -6.04 -4.10 11.17
C VAL A 163 -7.27 -3.96 12.07
N THR A 164 -8.40 -3.51 11.56
CA THR A 164 -9.62 -3.29 12.36
C THR A 164 -10.69 -4.35 12.16
N GLY A 165 -10.57 -5.16 11.11
CA GLY A 165 -11.50 -6.22 10.81
C GLY A 165 -11.12 -7.01 9.58
N GLU A 166 -12.00 -7.95 9.23
CA GLU A 166 -12.00 -8.69 7.98
C GLU A 166 -13.31 -8.33 7.24
N GLU A 167 -13.21 -8.08 5.94
CA GLU A 167 -14.33 -7.73 5.07
C GLU A 167 -14.24 -8.55 3.78
N THR A 168 -15.35 -9.12 3.34
CA THR A 168 -15.47 -9.66 1.98
C THR A 168 -15.64 -8.50 1.01
N VAL A 169 -14.65 -8.28 0.15
CA VAL A 169 -14.60 -7.19 -0.83
C VAL A 169 -14.78 -7.73 -2.24
N GLN A 170 -15.66 -7.09 -3.01
CA GLN A 170 -15.83 -7.38 -4.43
C GLN A 170 -15.10 -6.32 -5.27
N THR A 171 -14.31 -6.79 -6.22
CA THR A 171 -13.66 -5.99 -7.26
C THR A 171 -13.97 -6.59 -8.64
N GLN A 172 -13.50 -5.96 -9.71
CA GLN A 172 -13.61 -6.58 -11.05
C GLN A 172 -12.75 -7.85 -11.18
N ALA A 173 -11.67 -7.96 -10.40
CA ALA A 173 -10.80 -9.15 -10.39
C ALA A 173 -11.44 -10.36 -9.69
N GLY A 174 -12.46 -10.14 -8.86
CA GLY A 174 -13.15 -11.21 -8.13
C GLY A 174 -13.66 -10.78 -6.76
N THR A 175 -13.93 -11.77 -5.91
CA THR A 175 -14.33 -11.58 -4.52
C THR A 175 -13.21 -12.08 -3.61
N PHE A 176 -12.84 -11.28 -2.62
CA PHE A 176 -11.73 -11.57 -1.72
C PHE A 176 -12.16 -11.41 -0.27
N ASP A 177 -11.68 -12.30 0.60
CA ASP A 177 -11.71 -12.08 2.04
C ASP A 177 -10.44 -11.30 2.43
N ALA A 178 -10.63 -10.05 2.83
CA ALA A 178 -9.54 -9.11 3.04
C ALA A 178 -9.51 -8.59 4.48
N PHE A 179 -8.31 -8.40 4.99
CA PHE A 179 -8.06 -7.66 6.23
C PHE A 179 -8.09 -6.17 5.93
N VAL A 180 -8.73 -5.40 6.81
CA VAL A 180 -8.89 -3.96 6.63
C VAL A 180 -7.92 -3.23 7.53
N LEU A 181 -6.94 -2.57 6.92
CA LEU A 181 -6.18 -1.53 7.60
C LEU A 181 -7.03 -0.27 7.60
N SER A 182 -7.24 0.34 8.76
CA SER A 182 -7.99 1.59 8.82
C SER A 182 -7.49 2.55 9.87
N TYR A 183 -7.68 3.84 9.59
CA TYR A 183 -7.36 4.94 10.48
C TYR A 183 -8.19 6.18 10.11
N LYS A 184 -8.26 7.14 11.02
CA LYS A 184 -9.02 8.39 10.84
C LYS A 184 -8.14 9.55 11.28
N LEU A 185 -7.89 10.50 10.38
CA LEU A 185 -7.10 11.72 10.66
C LEU A 185 -8.00 12.91 11.01
N ALA A 186 -9.08 13.10 10.23
CA ALA A 186 -10.10 14.13 10.44
C ALA A 186 -11.48 13.47 10.57
N ASP A 187 -12.45 13.72 9.67
CA ASP A 187 -13.79 13.13 9.77
C ASP A 187 -13.93 11.81 9.00
N LYS A 188 -13.17 11.64 7.92
CA LYS A 188 -13.22 10.43 7.09
C LYS A 188 -12.26 9.34 7.59
N THR A 189 -12.71 8.11 7.40
CA THR A 189 -11.91 6.92 7.70
C THR A 189 -11.26 6.41 6.43
N SER A 190 -9.93 6.37 6.44
CA SER A 190 -9.12 5.74 5.40
C SER A 190 -9.13 4.23 5.57
N LYS A 191 -9.22 3.49 4.47
CA LYS A 191 -9.21 2.02 4.45
C LYS A 191 -8.32 1.48 3.35
N ILE A 192 -7.59 0.40 3.66
CA ILE A 192 -6.78 -0.37 2.71
C ILE A 192 -7.09 -1.86 2.94
N TRP A 193 -7.47 -2.58 1.90
CA TRP A 193 -7.86 -3.99 1.97
C TRP A 193 -6.72 -4.88 1.50
N VAL A 194 -6.16 -5.65 2.43
CA VAL A 194 -5.02 -6.54 2.21
C VAL A 194 -5.49 -7.98 2.24
N VAL A 195 -5.10 -8.76 1.23
CA VAL A 195 -5.41 -10.19 1.12
C VAL A 195 -4.13 -10.97 1.35
N ARG A 196 -4.19 -12.03 2.15
CA ARG A 196 -3.03 -12.81 2.59
C ARG A 196 -2.14 -13.26 1.43
N ASP A 197 -2.75 -13.80 0.38
CA ASP A 197 -2.03 -14.40 -0.73
C ASP A 197 -1.78 -13.42 -1.90
N MET A 198 -2.12 -12.14 -1.74
CA MET A 198 -1.89 -11.12 -2.76
C MET A 198 -0.61 -10.31 -2.47
N PRO A 199 0.18 -9.99 -3.51
CA PRO A 199 1.44 -9.25 -3.36
C PRO A 199 1.25 -7.77 -2.98
N LEU A 200 0.07 -7.23 -3.26
CA LEU A 200 -0.32 -5.84 -3.03
C LEU A 200 -1.78 -5.79 -2.58
N PRO A 201 -2.21 -4.71 -1.89
CA PRO A 201 -3.59 -4.56 -1.47
C PRO A 201 -4.54 -4.51 -2.69
N VAL A 202 -5.71 -5.10 -2.55
CA VAL A 202 -6.66 -5.25 -3.67
C VAL A 202 -7.58 -4.04 -3.84
N LYS A 203 -7.66 -3.19 -2.81
CA LYS A 203 -8.49 -1.98 -2.80
C LYS A 203 -7.96 -0.99 -1.77
N ALA A 204 -8.14 0.30 -2.03
CA ALA A 204 -7.92 1.33 -1.02
C ALA A 204 -8.79 2.56 -1.29
N GLU A 205 -9.08 3.28 -0.21
CA GLU A 205 -9.68 4.60 -0.24
C GLU A 205 -9.11 5.40 0.94
N VAL A 206 -8.27 6.39 0.62
CA VAL A 206 -7.45 7.08 1.60
C VAL A 206 -7.57 8.59 1.45
N TYR A 207 -7.71 9.24 2.59
CA TYR A 207 -7.96 10.66 2.75
C TYR A 207 -6.80 11.38 3.42
N ASP A 208 -6.58 12.62 3.00
CA ASP A 208 -5.67 13.55 3.67
C ASP A 208 -6.32 14.13 4.95
N PRO A 209 -5.57 14.89 5.76
CA PRO A 209 -6.12 15.47 6.98
C PRO A 209 -7.15 16.58 6.78
N GLU A 210 -7.38 17.02 5.55
CA GLU A 210 -8.45 17.95 5.15
C GLU A 210 -9.66 17.20 4.56
N ASP A 211 -9.72 15.88 4.72
CA ASP A 211 -10.76 14.98 4.20
C ASP A 211 -10.88 14.96 2.66
N ASN A 212 -9.87 15.44 1.94
CA ASN A 212 -9.80 15.27 0.49
C ASN A 212 -9.31 13.88 0.15
N LEU A 213 -9.83 13.33 -0.95
CA LEU A 213 -9.36 12.07 -1.47
C LEU A 213 -7.88 12.22 -1.91
N GLN A 214 -7.00 11.47 -1.27
CA GLN A 214 -5.59 11.39 -1.61
C GLN A 214 -5.37 10.32 -2.68
N TYR A 215 -5.89 9.11 -2.44
CA TYR A 215 -5.95 8.06 -3.44
C TYR A 215 -7.09 7.08 -3.22
N ARG A 216 -7.54 6.49 -4.32
CA ARG A 216 -8.46 5.36 -4.37
C ARG A 216 -8.03 4.44 -5.49
N TYR A 217 -8.00 3.15 -5.21
CA TYR A 217 -7.82 2.15 -6.25
C TYR A 217 -8.62 0.89 -5.98
N GLU A 218 -8.82 0.14 -7.06
CA GLU A 218 -9.41 -1.19 -7.02
C GLU A 218 -8.68 -2.08 -8.03
N LEU A 219 -8.36 -3.31 -7.63
CA LEU A 219 -7.79 -4.34 -8.47
C LEU A 219 -8.81 -4.78 -9.52
N VAL A 220 -8.48 -4.56 -10.78
CA VAL A 220 -9.31 -4.87 -11.94
C VAL A 220 -9.07 -6.29 -12.42
N ARG A 221 -7.81 -6.73 -12.41
CA ARG A 221 -7.41 -8.07 -12.82
C ARG A 221 -6.13 -8.46 -12.11
N ALA A 222 -6.01 -9.75 -11.79
CA ALA A 222 -4.76 -10.36 -11.40
C ALA A 222 -4.56 -11.69 -12.13
N SER A 223 -3.32 -11.99 -12.51
CA SER A 223 -2.93 -13.29 -13.05
C SER A 223 -1.50 -13.63 -12.64
N GLY A 224 -1.20 -14.92 -12.51
CA GLY A 224 0.13 -15.38 -12.07
C GLY A 224 0.36 -15.30 -10.55
N VAL A 225 -0.65 -14.86 -9.79
CA VAL A 225 -0.68 -14.90 -8.32
C VAL A 225 -1.23 -16.23 -7.83
#